data_AF-A0AAJ6AEA1-F1
#
_entry.id   AF-A0AAJ6AEA1-F1
#
_cell.length_a   1.000
_cell.length_b   1.000
_cell.length_c   1.000
_cell.angle_alpha   90.00
_cell.angle_beta   90.00
_cell.angle_gamma   90.00
#
_symmetry.space_group_name_H-M   'P 1'
#
loop_
_entity.id
_entity.type
_entity.pdbx_description
1 polymer ?
#
loop_
_entity_poly.entity_id
_entity_poly.type
_entity_poly.pdbx_seq_one_letter_code
_entity_poly.pdbx_strand_id
1 'polypeptide(L)'
;MMARHLPVAPRPYRDELLSSWLARVACRYGLTHQALVGWLADDGESLSPIQSIDDRLPTPEQVRQWARNCGVDPERLHRLSLSRRHPQRPNSWYVSSGPDWPPSPTIGAPPVCLACLAADHAAGCDARLRADWALAEHCICPVHGQLLYDRCLRCGHRLSVTFRLREGRACAVCRWCEAPLVDRGGEDSAPRHVALIETALSIQRQVAQSADGESRAREQLARALATLWAPLDRPTAARPTLALWLNESGWRCPYEVRHVVGAKAPLGQLPVGWRFVTLLALNDVFGADPDEVRTISEIAGRLTRRAASRRIRSVLPPPRPIVTDPLPRSSAEYERLANQILADPGWIDAQRLPRRKRDRARARLIDAALSRNVRPAAGS
;
A
#
# COMPACT_ATOMS: atom_id res chain seq x y z
N MET A 1 -8.67 -35.95 -13.06
CA MET A 1 -8.72 -34.48 -13.25
C MET A 1 -7.96 -34.16 -14.53
N MET A 2 -8.64 -33.79 -15.63
CA MET A 2 -7.94 -33.43 -16.87
C MET A 2 -7.37 -32.02 -16.73
N ALA A 3 -6.07 -31.85 -16.99
CA ALA A 3 -5.42 -30.55 -16.93
C ALA A 3 -6.03 -29.61 -17.98
N ARG A 4 -6.52 -28.44 -17.52
CA ARG A 4 -7.00 -27.37 -18.40
C ARG A 4 -5.78 -26.63 -18.96
N HIS A 5 -5.23 -27.13 -20.07
CA HIS A 5 -4.03 -26.55 -20.66
C HIS A 5 -4.33 -25.23 -21.39
N LEU A 6 -3.60 -24.18 -21.03
CA LEU A 6 -3.67 -22.88 -21.67
C LEU A 6 -2.73 -22.84 -22.89
N PRO A 7 -3.24 -22.67 -24.13
CA PRO A 7 -2.39 -22.70 -25.33
C PRO A 7 -1.34 -21.59 -25.41
N VAL A 8 -1.56 -20.46 -24.71
CA VAL A 8 -0.74 -19.27 -24.76
C VAL A 8 -0.48 -18.78 -23.33
N ALA A 9 0.64 -19.22 -22.77
CA ALA A 9 1.12 -18.75 -21.46
C ALA A 9 2.51 -18.11 -21.59
N PRO A 10 2.64 -16.77 -21.43
CA PRO A 10 3.96 -16.14 -21.40
C PRO A 10 4.84 -16.74 -20.29
N ARG A 11 6.12 -16.90 -20.57
CA ARG A 11 7.09 -17.38 -19.57
C ARG A 11 7.30 -16.32 -18.49
N PRO A 12 7.38 -16.70 -17.20
CA PRO A 12 7.63 -15.76 -16.12
C PRO A 12 9.07 -15.21 -16.18
N TYR A 13 9.23 -13.94 -15.83
CA TYR A 13 10.56 -13.32 -15.70
C TYR A 13 11.13 -13.53 -14.29
N ARG A 14 12.45 -13.57 -14.17
CA ARG A 14 13.13 -13.82 -12.88
C ARG A 14 12.85 -12.75 -11.84
N ASP A 15 12.65 -11.50 -12.25
CA ASP A 15 12.41 -10.34 -11.40
C ASP A 15 10.92 -10.03 -11.21
N GLU A 16 10.01 -10.85 -11.72
CA GLU A 16 8.57 -10.55 -11.77
C GLU A 16 7.81 -11.00 -10.51
N LEU A 17 6.75 -10.26 -10.17
CA LEU A 17 5.73 -10.68 -9.19
C LEU A 17 4.85 -11.81 -9.73
N LEU A 18 4.46 -12.74 -8.86
CA LEU A 18 3.61 -13.86 -9.25
C LEU A 18 2.25 -13.40 -9.79
N SER A 19 1.64 -12.40 -9.15
CA SER A 19 0.40 -11.76 -9.58
C SER A 19 0.55 -11.03 -10.92
N SER A 20 1.71 -10.42 -11.19
CA SER A 20 2.03 -9.82 -12.50
C SER A 20 2.07 -10.87 -13.60
N TRP A 21 2.80 -11.96 -13.37
CA TRP A 21 2.87 -13.06 -14.34
C TRP A 21 1.49 -13.63 -14.64
N LEU A 22 0.69 -13.95 -13.61
CA LEU A 22 -0.68 -14.44 -13.79
C LEU A 22 -1.58 -13.43 -14.52
N ALA A 23 -1.43 -12.14 -14.25
CA ALA A 23 -2.21 -11.10 -14.93
C ALA A 23 -1.84 -10.96 -16.41
N ARG A 24 -0.58 -11.19 -16.78
CA ARG A 24 -0.17 -11.25 -18.19
C ARG A 24 -0.65 -12.51 -18.89
N VAL A 25 -0.70 -13.65 -18.20
CA VAL A 25 -1.33 -14.86 -18.75
C VAL A 25 -2.82 -14.59 -18.98
N ALA A 26 -3.52 -14.08 -17.96
CA ALA A 26 -4.95 -13.78 -18.02
C ALA A 26 -5.31 -12.79 -19.13
N CYS A 27 -4.47 -11.77 -19.37
CA CYS A 27 -4.74 -10.77 -20.40
C CYS A 27 -4.71 -11.35 -21.82
N ARG A 28 -4.08 -12.51 -22.06
CA ARG A 28 -4.13 -13.22 -23.36
C ARG A 28 -5.52 -13.78 -23.66
N TYR A 29 -6.32 -13.98 -22.63
CA TYR A 29 -7.65 -14.56 -22.70
C TYR A 29 -8.76 -13.53 -22.42
N GLY A 30 -8.43 -12.25 -22.32
CA GLY A 30 -9.39 -11.20 -21.96
C GLY A 30 -9.90 -11.31 -20.51
N LEU A 31 -9.20 -12.06 -19.65
CA LEU A 31 -9.57 -12.29 -18.26
C LEU A 31 -8.77 -11.41 -17.30
N THR A 32 -9.32 -11.20 -16.11
CA THR A 32 -8.53 -10.75 -14.95
C THR A 32 -7.76 -11.93 -14.37
N HIS A 33 -6.65 -11.69 -13.66
CA HIS A 33 -5.92 -12.78 -13.00
C HIS A 33 -6.80 -13.54 -11.99
N GLN A 34 -7.72 -12.84 -11.31
CA GLN A 34 -8.69 -13.46 -10.40
C GLN A 34 -9.64 -14.41 -11.15
N ALA A 35 -10.19 -13.97 -12.29
CA ALA A 35 -11.05 -14.80 -13.12
C ALA A 35 -10.31 -16.00 -13.71
N LEU A 36 -9.05 -15.82 -14.12
CA LEU A 36 -8.22 -16.92 -14.58
C LEU A 36 -7.96 -17.94 -13.46
N VAL A 37 -7.60 -17.49 -12.26
CA VAL A 37 -7.38 -18.40 -11.11
C VAL A 37 -8.65 -19.16 -10.77
N GLY A 38 -9.81 -18.50 -10.77
CA GLY A 38 -11.10 -19.16 -10.60
C GLY A 38 -11.35 -20.23 -11.66
N TRP A 39 -11.10 -19.91 -12.94
CA TRP A 39 -11.23 -20.88 -14.04
C TRP A 39 -10.24 -22.04 -13.95
N LEU A 40 -9.03 -21.81 -13.44
CA LEU A 40 -8.02 -22.85 -13.24
C LEU A 40 -8.33 -23.77 -12.05
N ALA A 41 -9.02 -23.24 -11.04
CA ALA A 41 -9.39 -23.94 -9.82
C ALA A 41 -10.73 -24.69 -9.93
N ASP A 42 -11.59 -24.25 -10.84
CA ASP A 42 -12.91 -24.83 -11.06
C ASP A 42 -12.79 -26.22 -11.69
N ASP A 43 -13.16 -27.26 -10.93
CA ASP A 43 -13.28 -28.64 -11.40
C ASP A 43 -14.70 -28.94 -11.94
N GLY A 44 -15.57 -27.93 -12.05
CA GLY A 44 -16.98 -28.06 -12.44
C GLY A 44 -17.96 -27.94 -11.27
N GLU A 45 -17.47 -27.78 -10.04
CA GLU A 45 -18.31 -27.53 -8.86
C GLU A 45 -17.77 -26.35 -8.05
N SER A 46 -18.57 -25.29 -7.99
CA SER A 46 -18.49 -24.13 -7.09
C SER A 46 -17.73 -22.89 -7.60
N LEU A 47 -18.49 -21.79 -7.68
CA LEU A 47 -18.01 -20.41 -7.77
C LEU A 47 -17.24 -20.06 -6.49
N SER A 48 -15.98 -20.48 -6.42
CA SER A 48 -15.09 -20.06 -5.32
C SER A 48 -15.04 -18.52 -5.28
N PRO A 49 -15.04 -17.90 -4.08
CA PRO A 49 -14.93 -16.46 -3.97
C PRO A 49 -13.66 -15.97 -4.65
N ILE A 50 -13.70 -14.73 -5.19
CA ILE A 50 -12.58 -14.05 -5.85
C ILE A 50 -11.31 -14.22 -5.00
N GLN A 51 -10.41 -15.13 -5.41
CA GLN A 51 -9.17 -15.38 -4.68
C GLN A 51 -8.16 -14.29 -5.01
N SER A 52 -7.72 -13.55 -4.00
CA SER A 52 -6.53 -12.71 -4.13
C SER A 52 -5.29 -13.62 -4.24
N ILE A 53 -4.38 -13.26 -5.14
CA ILE A 53 -3.11 -13.97 -5.28
C ILE A 53 -2.19 -13.47 -4.16
N ASP A 54 -1.72 -14.37 -3.30
CA ASP A 54 -0.67 -14.04 -2.35
C ASP A 54 0.70 -14.11 -3.04
N ASP A 55 1.25 -12.95 -3.41
CA ASP A 55 2.60 -12.82 -3.96
C ASP A 55 3.70 -13.27 -2.98
N ARG A 56 3.39 -13.32 -1.69
CA ARG A 56 4.36 -13.67 -0.64
C ARG A 56 4.45 -15.16 -0.44
N LEU A 57 3.33 -15.79 -0.09
CA LEU A 57 3.28 -17.19 0.32
C LEU A 57 2.15 -17.92 -0.43
N PRO A 58 2.26 -18.07 -1.76
CA PRO A 58 1.30 -18.86 -2.51
C PRO A 58 1.34 -20.31 -2.03
N THR A 59 0.18 -20.97 -1.97
CA THR A 59 0.16 -22.38 -1.53
C THR A 59 0.89 -23.25 -2.58
N PRO A 60 1.65 -24.28 -2.15
CA PRO A 60 2.34 -25.16 -3.09
C PRO A 60 1.41 -25.83 -4.10
N GLU A 61 0.17 -26.12 -3.72
CA GLU A 61 -0.81 -26.72 -4.63
C GLU A 61 -1.28 -25.74 -5.69
N GLN A 62 -1.57 -24.48 -5.34
CA GLN A 62 -1.88 -23.44 -6.33
C GLN A 62 -0.73 -23.28 -7.34
N VAL A 63 0.51 -23.21 -6.85
CA VAL A 63 1.69 -23.08 -7.74
C VAL A 63 1.80 -24.27 -8.68
N ARG A 64 1.63 -25.50 -8.19
CA ARG A 64 1.64 -26.72 -9.03
C ARG A 64 0.50 -26.73 -10.04
N GLN A 65 -0.71 -26.34 -9.64
CA GLN A 65 -1.86 -26.28 -10.53
C GLN A 65 -1.64 -25.26 -11.65
N TRP A 66 -1.21 -24.04 -11.33
CA TRP A 66 -0.90 -23.01 -12.32
C TRP A 66 0.25 -23.43 -13.24
N ALA A 67 1.30 -24.03 -12.69
CA ALA A 67 2.43 -24.57 -13.44
C ALA A 67 1.98 -25.62 -14.48
N ARG A 68 1.20 -26.61 -14.06
CA ARG A 68 0.66 -27.67 -14.93
C ARG A 68 -0.20 -27.08 -16.06
N ASN A 69 -1.15 -26.21 -15.71
CA ASN A 69 -2.09 -25.64 -16.68
C ASN A 69 -1.43 -24.66 -17.65
N CYS A 70 -0.37 -23.96 -17.22
CA CYS A 70 0.38 -23.02 -18.06
C CYS A 70 1.61 -23.65 -18.76
N GLY A 71 1.89 -24.94 -18.55
CA GLY A 71 3.08 -25.62 -19.08
C GLY A 71 4.41 -25.01 -18.61
N VAL A 72 4.46 -24.48 -17.38
CA VAL A 72 5.65 -23.87 -16.76
C VAL A 72 6.22 -24.80 -15.69
N ASP A 73 7.54 -24.79 -15.52
CA ASP A 73 8.21 -25.47 -14.40
C ASP A 73 7.69 -24.94 -13.04
N PRO A 74 7.16 -25.79 -12.14
CA PRO A 74 6.67 -25.37 -10.82
C PRO A 74 7.73 -24.63 -10.00
N GLU A 75 9.00 -25.03 -10.07
CA GLU A 75 10.08 -24.38 -9.33
C GLU A 75 10.32 -22.95 -9.85
N ARG A 76 10.21 -22.74 -11.17
CA ARG A 76 10.27 -21.39 -11.76
C ARG A 76 9.18 -20.46 -11.26
N LEU A 77 7.95 -20.95 -11.07
CA LEU A 77 6.87 -20.15 -10.47
C LEU A 77 7.07 -19.94 -8.98
N HIS A 78 7.52 -20.97 -8.26
CA HIS A 78 7.76 -20.86 -6.84
C HIS A 78 8.85 -19.82 -6.49
N ARG A 79 9.89 -19.71 -7.33
CA ARG A 79 10.92 -18.66 -7.24
C ARG A 79 10.40 -17.23 -7.39
N LEU A 80 9.18 -17.01 -7.91
CA LEU A 80 8.59 -15.68 -7.98
C LEU A 80 8.08 -15.20 -6.63
N SER A 81 7.73 -16.12 -5.73
CA SER A 81 7.18 -15.79 -4.41
C SER A 81 8.15 -14.98 -3.56
N LEU A 82 7.65 -13.96 -2.87
CA LEU A 82 8.51 -13.08 -2.08
C LEU A 82 9.10 -13.81 -0.87
N SER A 83 8.41 -14.81 -0.31
CA SER A 83 8.99 -15.65 0.75
C SER A 83 10.18 -16.49 0.28
N ARG A 84 10.26 -16.87 -1.00
CA ARG A 84 11.45 -17.53 -1.55
C ARG A 84 12.59 -16.56 -1.81
N ARG A 85 12.28 -15.33 -2.21
CA ARG A 85 13.27 -14.27 -2.44
C ARG A 85 13.84 -13.70 -1.13
N HIS A 86 12.98 -13.54 -0.12
CA HIS A 86 13.30 -12.95 1.18
C HIS A 86 12.73 -13.81 2.33
N PRO A 87 13.36 -14.98 2.64
CA PRO A 87 12.81 -15.95 3.58
C PRO A 87 12.64 -15.43 5.01
N GLN A 88 13.50 -14.51 5.43
CA GLN A 88 13.50 -13.96 6.78
C GLN A 88 12.68 -12.68 6.90
N ARG A 89 12.15 -12.12 5.80
CA ARG A 89 11.57 -10.78 5.80
C ARG A 89 10.11 -10.78 6.33
N PRO A 90 9.79 -10.03 7.40
CA PRO A 90 8.43 -9.96 7.95
C PRO A 90 7.44 -9.25 7.03
N ASN A 91 6.15 -9.56 7.16
CA ASN A 91 5.08 -9.01 6.31
C ASN A 91 5.03 -7.47 6.30
N SER A 92 5.40 -6.83 7.40
CA SER A 92 5.37 -5.37 7.54
C SER A 92 6.40 -4.63 6.69
N TRP A 93 7.34 -5.36 6.07
CA TRP A 93 8.37 -4.85 5.16
C TRP A 93 7.98 -4.94 3.69
N TYR A 94 6.74 -5.32 3.40
CA TYR A 94 6.15 -5.23 2.07
C TYR A 94 5.13 -4.10 2.01
N VAL A 95 4.86 -3.62 0.80
CA VAL A 95 3.80 -2.64 0.54
C VAL A 95 2.46 -3.22 0.98
N SER A 96 1.73 -2.47 1.78
CA SER A 96 0.37 -2.84 2.18
C SER A 96 -0.66 -1.92 1.53
N SER A 97 -1.86 -2.44 1.33
CA SER A 97 -3.03 -1.60 1.06
C SER A 97 -3.22 -0.62 2.22
N GLY A 98 -3.50 0.63 1.90
CA GLY A 98 -3.62 1.73 2.86
C GLY A 98 -4.91 1.64 3.68
N PRO A 99 -5.27 2.70 4.41
CA PRO A 99 -6.24 2.69 5.52
C PRO A 99 -7.71 2.43 5.14
N ASP A 100 -8.01 2.21 3.86
CA ASP A 100 -9.38 1.91 3.41
C ASP A 100 -9.89 0.56 3.94
N TRP A 101 -9.01 -0.28 4.49
CA TRP A 101 -9.33 -1.58 5.08
C TRP A 101 -8.44 -1.87 6.29
N PRO A 102 -8.86 -2.71 7.27
CA PRO A 102 -7.98 -3.21 8.32
C PRO A 102 -6.69 -3.79 7.71
N PRO A 103 -5.56 -3.80 8.45
CA PRO A 103 -4.27 -4.27 7.93
C PRO A 103 -4.46 -5.63 7.25
N SER A 104 -4.46 -5.61 5.92
CA SER A 104 -4.67 -6.81 5.15
C SER A 104 -3.40 -7.64 5.20
N PRO A 105 -3.49 -8.96 5.42
CA PRO A 105 -2.34 -9.85 5.27
C PRO A 105 -1.83 -9.89 3.81
N THR A 106 -2.60 -9.35 2.85
CA THR A 106 -2.24 -9.29 1.44
C THR A 106 -1.40 -8.06 1.11
N ILE A 107 -0.37 -8.28 0.30
CA ILE A 107 0.47 -7.22 -0.28
C ILE A 107 -0.41 -6.29 -1.12
N GLY A 108 -0.26 -4.98 -0.90
CA GLY A 108 -0.96 -3.95 -1.65
C GLY A 108 -0.39 -3.82 -3.06
N ALA A 109 -1.12 -3.15 -3.96
CA ALA A 109 -0.61 -2.86 -5.30
C ALA A 109 0.75 -2.12 -5.20
N PRO A 110 1.83 -2.68 -5.76
CA PRO A 110 3.15 -2.08 -5.66
C PRO A 110 3.18 -0.77 -6.45
N PRO A 111 3.97 0.21 -6.02
CA PRO A 111 4.31 1.32 -6.88
C PRO A 111 5.10 0.84 -8.11
N VAL A 112 5.21 1.67 -9.14
CA VAL A 112 5.83 1.29 -10.42
C VAL A 112 6.83 2.33 -10.90
N CYS A 113 7.85 1.88 -11.62
CA CYS A 113 8.68 2.76 -12.42
C CYS A 113 8.13 2.84 -13.84
N LEU A 114 7.66 4.02 -14.25
CA LEU A 114 7.11 4.23 -15.60
C LEU A 114 8.18 4.06 -16.69
N ALA A 115 9.43 4.46 -16.42
CA ALA A 115 10.55 4.24 -17.32
C ALA A 115 10.88 2.75 -17.51
N CYS A 116 10.77 1.91 -16.47
CA CYS A 116 10.90 0.45 -16.61
C CYS A 116 9.80 -0.15 -17.50
N LEU A 117 8.56 0.33 -17.36
CA LEU A 117 7.45 -0.14 -18.18
C LEU A 117 7.59 0.33 -19.64
N ALA A 118 8.09 1.55 -19.86
CA ALA A 118 8.44 2.05 -21.18
C ALA A 118 9.60 1.28 -21.82
N ALA A 119 10.63 0.94 -21.04
CA ALA A 119 11.76 0.13 -21.49
C ALA A 119 11.34 -1.29 -21.90
N ASP A 120 10.43 -1.93 -21.15
CA ASP A 120 9.86 -3.22 -21.56
C ASP A 120 9.17 -3.11 -22.93
N HIS A 121 8.36 -2.07 -23.11
CA HIS A 121 7.66 -1.82 -24.36
C HIS A 121 8.62 -1.56 -25.53
N ALA A 122 9.64 -0.72 -25.32
CA ALA A 122 10.67 -0.41 -26.30
C ALA A 122 11.51 -1.64 -26.69
N ALA A 123 11.77 -2.54 -25.74
CA ALA A 123 12.44 -3.83 -25.99
C ALA A 123 11.53 -4.87 -26.67
N GLY A 124 10.28 -4.52 -26.97
CA GLY A 124 9.29 -5.42 -27.54
C GLY A 124 8.83 -6.53 -26.60
N CYS A 125 9.08 -6.38 -25.30
CA CYS A 125 8.65 -7.30 -24.26
C CYS A 125 7.26 -6.92 -23.73
N ASP A 126 6.56 -7.90 -23.18
CA ASP A 126 5.42 -7.64 -22.32
C ASP A 126 5.85 -6.86 -21.06
N ALA A 127 5.07 -5.86 -20.68
CA ALA A 127 5.24 -5.16 -19.41
C ALA A 127 5.10 -6.13 -18.23
N ARG A 128 5.81 -5.85 -17.14
CA ARG A 128 5.74 -6.64 -15.89
C ARG A 128 5.90 -5.78 -14.64
N LEU A 129 5.34 -6.22 -13.52
CA LEU A 129 5.63 -5.63 -12.22
C LEU A 129 6.77 -6.39 -11.58
N ARG A 130 7.79 -5.64 -11.11
CA ARG A 130 8.98 -6.23 -10.51
C ARG A 130 8.72 -6.58 -9.04
N ALA A 131 9.29 -7.69 -8.58
CA ALA A 131 9.19 -8.16 -7.21
C ALA A 131 9.70 -7.13 -6.20
N ASP A 132 10.82 -6.47 -6.52
CA ASP A 132 11.44 -5.48 -5.64
C ASP A 132 10.55 -4.25 -5.42
N TRP A 133 9.61 -3.96 -6.33
CA TRP A 133 8.65 -2.87 -6.13
C TRP A 133 7.65 -3.15 -5.00
N ALA A 134 7.49 -4.41 -4.58
CA ALA A 134 6.68 -4.77 -3.43
C ALA A 134 7.39 -4.55 -2.10
N LEU A 135 8.68 -4.20 -2.08
CA LEU A 135 9.45 -3.97 -0.87
C LEU A 135 9.20 -2.55 -0.34
N ALA A 136 9.01 -2.42 0.98
CA ALA A 136 8.63 -1.16 1.61
C ALA A 136 9.69 -0.07 1.47
N GLU A 137 10.97 -0.43 1.46
CA GLU A 137 12.09 0.50 1.30
C GLU A 137 12.34 0.92 -0.14
N HIS A 138 11.81 0.19 -1.13
CA HIS A 138 11.98 0.54 -2.53
C HIS A 138 11.05 1.72 -2.89
N CYS A 139 11.58 2.94 -2.80
CA CYS A 139 10.92 4.17 -3.18
C CYS A 139 11.50 4.81 -4.45
N ILE A 140 12.75 4.48 -4.81
CA ILE A 140 13.46 4.87 -6.03
C ILE A 140 13.79 3.61 -6.82
N CYS A 141 13.55 3.66 -8.14
CA CYS A 141 13.98 2.64 -9.06
C CYS A 141 15.52 2.62 -9.17
N PRO A 142 16.20 1.50 -8.88
CA PRO A 142 17.65 1.41 -9.00
C PRO A 142 18.15 1.46 -10.44
N VAL A 143 17.29 1.18 -11.42
CA VAL A 143 17.64 1.21 -12.86
C VAL A 143 17.58 2.64 -13.42
N HIS A 144 16.55 3.40 -13.07
CA HIS A 144 16.28 4.70 -13.68
C HIS A 144 16.54 5.91 -12.76
N GLY A 145 16.82 5.68 -11.48
CA GLY A 145 17.07 6.74 -10.49
C GLY A 145 15.86 7.67 -10.28
N GLN A 146 14.65 7.15 -10.47
CA GLN A 146 13.40 7.91 -10.34
C GLN A 146 12.55 7.36 -9.20
N LEU A 147 11.82 8.25 -8.52
CA LEU A 147 10.84 7.85 -7.53
C LEU A 147 9.77 6.95 -8.19
N LEU A 148 9.41 5.85 -7.53
CA LEU A 148 8.32 5.00 -7.98
C LEU A 148 6.99 5.73 -7.83
N TYR A 149 6.06 5.47 -8.74
CA TYR A 149 4.73 6.05 -8.70
C TYR A 149 3.78 5.10 -7.99
N ASP A 150 3.05 5.60 -7.00
CA ASP A 150 1.94 4.91 -6.33
C ASP A 150 0.56 5.49 -6.69
N ARG A 151 0.53 6.54 -7.54
CA ARG A 151 -0.67 7.19 -8.05
C ARG A 151 -0.61 7.32 -9.57
N CYS A 152 -1.77 7.22 -10.21
CA CYS A 152 -1.87 7.39 -11.66
C CYS A 152 -1.70 8.87 -12.01
N LEU A 153 -0.77 9.18 -12.92
CA LEU A 153 -0.53 10.55 -13.39
C LEU A 153 -1.73 11.17 -14.13
N ARG A 154 -2.64 10.34 -14.66
CA ARG A 154 -3.82 10.83 -15.39
C ARG A 154 -5.03 11.07 -14.50
N CYS A 155 -5.35 10.14 -13.59
CA CYS A 155 -6.57 10.22 -12.78
C CYS A 155 -6.32 10.47 -11.28
N GLY A 156 -5.07 10.49 -10.82
CA GLY A 156 -4.70 10.76 -9.41
C GLY A 156 -5.04 9.63 -8.42
N HIS A 157 -5.84 8.64 -8.81
CA HIS A 157 -6.15 7.48 -7.99
C HIS A 157 -4.89 6.68 -7.66
N ARG A 158 -4.89 6.02 -6.49
CA ARG A 158 -3.85 5.06 -6.13
C ARG A 158 -3.76 3.99 -7.22
N LEU A 159 -2.54 3.69 -7.63
CA LEU A 159 -2.29 2.76 -8.71
C LEU A 159 -2.80 1.38 -8.34
N SER A 160 -3.67 0.87 -9.21
CA SER A 160 -3.98 -0.54 -9.34
C SER A 160 -3.68 -0.86 -10.79
N VAL A 161 -2.67 -1.68 -11.03
CA VAL A 161 -2.22 -2.00 -12.39
C VAL A 161 -3.02 -3.19 -12.91
N THR A 162 -3.48 -3.09 -14.14
CA THR A 162 -4.01 -4.22 -14.91
C THR A 162 -3.29 -4.28 -16.25
N PHE A 163 -3.39 -5.41 -16.94
CA PHE A 163 -2.76 -5.61 -18.23
C PHE A 163 -3.82 -5.65 -19.33
N ARG A 164 -3.49 -5.03 -20.47
CA ARG A 164 -4.29 -5.07 -21.70
C ARG A 164 -3.41 -5.56 -22.83
N LEU A 165 -3.96 -6.45 -23.65
CA LEU A 165 -3.28 -6.91 -24.85
C LEU A 165 -3.35 -5.79 -25.92
N ARG A 166 -2.20 -5.30 -26.37
CA ARG A 166 -2.07 -4.34 -27.48
C ARG A 166 -0.93 -4.78 -28.36
N GLU A 167 -1.16 -4.87 -29.67
CA GLU A 167 -0.13 -5.28 -30.65
C GLU A 167 0.53 -6.62 -30.26
N GLY A 168 -0.27 -7.56 -29.74
CA GLY A 168 0.24 -8.87 -29.29
C GLY A 168 1.07 -8.83 -28.02
N ARG A 169 1.12 -7.71 -27.29
CA ARG A 169 1.91 -7.53 -26.05
C ARG A 169 1.04 -7.11 -24.87
N ALA A 170 1.41 -7.56 -23.68
CA ALA A 170 0.76 -7.15 -22.45
C ALA A 170 1.26 -5.74 -22.05
N CYS A 171 0.38 -4.75 -22.11
CA CYS A 171 0.66 -3.37 -21.69
C CYS A 171 0.09 -3.12 -20.30
N ALA A 172 0.90 -2.54 -19.40
CA ALA A 172 0.45 -2.10 -18.10
C ALA A 172 -0.41 -0.83 -18.23
N VAL A 173 -1.62 -0.85 -17.66
CA VAL A 173 -2.55 0.28 -17.65
C VAL A 173 -3.11 0.52 -16.25
N CYS A 174 -3.55 1.73 -15.98
CA CYS A 174 -4.31 2.04 -14.77
C CYS A 174 -5.67 1.32 -14.81
N ARG A 175 -6.02 0.58 -13.76
CA ARG A 175 -7.32 -0.11 -13.64
C ARG A 175 -8.52 0.85 -13.71
N TRP A 176 -8.35 2.10 -13.27
CA TRP A 176 -9.45 3.06 -13.13
C TRP A 176 -9.75 3.85 -14.40
N CYS A 177 -8.71 4.31 -15.10
CA CYS A 177 -8.88 5.17 -16.28
C CYS A 177 -8.33 4.55 -17.57
N GLU A 178 -7.84 3.32 -17.50
CA GLU A 178 -7.24 2.55 -18.60
C GLU A 178 -6.08 3.24 -19.34
N ALA A 179 -5.55 4.33 -18.75
CA ALA A 179 -4.41 5.03 -19.30
C ALA A 179 -3.18 4.13 -19.26
N PRO A 180 -2.41 4.05 -20.36
CA PRO A 180 -1.16 3.30 -20.37
C PRO A 180 -0.18 3.91 -19.35
N LEU A 181 0.47 3.05 -18.58
CA LEU A 181 1.47 3.41 -17.58
C LEU A 181 2.86 3.46 -18.24
N VAL A 182 3.00 4.35 -19.21
CA VAL A 182 4.27 4.65 -19.86
C VAL A 182 4.70 6.05 -19.49
N ASP A 183 6.01 6.23 -19.31
CA ASP A 183 6.56 7.58 -19.22
C ASP A 183 6.34 8.26 -20.58
N ARG A 184 5.62 9.38 -20.59
CA ARG A 184 5.41 10.18 -21.81
C ARG A 184 6.58 11.11 -22.10
N GLY A 185 7.73 10.91 -21.43
CA GLY A 185 8.94 11.69 -21.69
C GLY A 185 8.64 13.16 -21.56
N GLY A 186 8.16 13.59 -20.38
CA GLY A 186 8.06 15.02 -20.11
C GLY A 186 9.47 15.62 -20.15
N GLU A 187 9.73 16.43 -21.18
CA GLU A 187 10.75 17.48 -21.19
C GLU A 187 10.52 18.40 -19.99
N ASP A 188 11.01 17.99 -18.83
CA ASP A 188 11.20 18.81 -17.64
C ASP A 188 12.06 17.98 -16.67
N SER A 189 13.24 17.60 -17.14
CA SER A 189 14.28 17.13 -16.23
C SER A 189 14.87 18.36 -15.54
N ALA A 190 14.14 18.88 -14.56
CA ALA A 190 14.74 19.67 -13.50
C ALA A 190 16.06 18.97 -13.08
N PRO A 191 17.14 19.72 -12.79
CA PRO A 191 18.43 19.12 -12.49
C PRO A 191 18.24 18.04 -11.43
N ARG A 192 18.43 16.78 -11.83
CA ARG A 192 18.33 15.67 -10.88
C ARG A 192 19.43 15.93 -9.87
N HIS A 193 19.08 16.01 -8.59
CA HIS A 193 20.08 16.02 -7.53
C HIS A 193 20.71 14.62 -7.49
N VAL A 194 21.65 14.35 -8.39
CA VAL A 194 22.29 13.03 -8.57
C VAL A 194 22.81 12.51 -7.24
N ALA A 195 23.47 13.36 -6.46
CA ALA A 195 23.95 13.04 -5.12
C ALA A 195 22.83 12.62 -4.15
N LEU A 196 21.65 13.25 -4.21
CA LEU A 196 20.49 12.87 -3.38
C LEU A 196 19.94 11.51 -3.80
N ILE A 197 19.85 11.25 -5.10
CA ILE A 197 19.38 9.97 -5.64
C ILE A 197 20.37 8.85 -5.28
N GLU A 198 21.67 9.06 -5.42
CA GLU A 198 22.71 8.11 -5.03
C GLU A 198 22.68 7.82 -3.53
N THR A 199 22.56 8.87 -2.71
CA THR A 199 22.41 8.74 -1.25
C THR A 199 21.18 7.90 -0.92
N ALA A 200 20.04 8.20 -1.51
CA ALA A 200 18.81 7.46 -1.26
C ALA A 200 18.88 6.01 -1.74
N LEU A 201 19.48 5.73 -2.90
CA LEU A 201 19.73 4.36 -3.37
C LEU A 201 20.67 3.61 -2.42
N SER A 202 21.67 4.28 -1.85
CA SER A 202 22.53 3.70 -0.81
C SER A 202 21.74 3.33 0.45
N ILE A 203 20.90 4.25 0.94
CA ILE A 203 20.03 4.02 2.11
C ILE A 203 19.08 2.85 1.85
N GLN A 204 18.45 2.78 0.66
CA GLN A 204 17.57 1.65 0.31
C GLN A 204 18.30 0.31 0.36
N ARG A 205 19.54 0.24 -0.14
CA ARG A 205 20.35 -0.99 -0.10
C ARG A 205 20.69 -1.41 1.32
N GLN A 206 21.08 -0.46 2.17
CA GLN A 206 21.39 -0.72 3.58
C GLN A 206 20.15 -1.21 4.34
N VAL A 207 19.01 -0.51 4.16
CA VAL A 207 17.74 -0.91 4.78
C VAL A 207 17.29 -2.29 4.30
N ALA A 208 17.46 -2.61 3.01
CA ALA A 208 17.15 -3.93 2.48
C ALA A 208 18.02 -5.02 3.12
N GLN A 209 19.33 -4.78 3.28
CA GLN A 209 20.25 -5.70 3.95
C GLN A 209 19.86 -5.93 5.41
N SER A 210 19.54 -4.87 6.16
CA SER A 210 19.08 -4.99 7.55
C SER A 210 17.70 -5.66 7.66
N ALA A 211 16.81 -5.47 6.69
CA ALA A 211 15.48 -6.09 6.67
C ALA A 211 15.54 -7.60 6.38
N ASP A 212 16.50 -8.04 5.56
CA ASP A 212 16.75 -9.45 5.23
C ASP A 212 17.75 -10.15 6.17
N GLY A 213 18.51 -9.37 6.93
CA GLY A 213 19.58 -9.85 7.81
C GLY A 213 19.10 -10.34 9.19
N GLU A 214 20.01 -10.27 10.16
CA GLU A 214 19.80 -10.77 11.52
C GLU A 214 18.63 -10.08 12.23
N SER A 215 17.96 -10.80 13.15
CA SER A 215 16.79 -10.26 13.86
C SER A 215 17.11 -8.99 14.63
N ARG A 216 18.32 -8.87 15.20
CA ARG A 216 18.75 -7.70 15.98
C ARG A 216 18.82 -6.44 15.13
N ALA A 217 19.54 -6.47 14.00
CA ALA A 217 19.66 -5.33 13.09
C ALA A 217 18.29 -4.88 12.58
N ARG A 218 17.44 -5.85 12.22
CA ARG A 218 16.06 -5.62 11.79
C ARG A 218 15.20 -4.98 12.88
N GLU A 219 15.29 -5.46 14.13
CA GLU A 219 14.54 -4.92 15.28
C GLU A 219 15.01 -3.49 15.64
N GLN A 220 16.31 -3.22 15.51
CA GLN A 220 16.89 -1.90 15.71
C GLN A 220 16.37 -0.90 14.68
N LEU A 221 16.40 -1.28 13.41
CA LEU A 221 15.84 -0.51 12.32
C LEU A 221 14.33 -0.28 12.49
N ALA A 222 13.56 -1.31 12.87
CA ALA A 222 12.14 -1.18 13.17
C ALA A 222 11.88 -0.19 14.33
N ARG A 223 12.71 -0.23 15.39
CA ARG A 223 12.64 0.73 16.51
C ARG A 223 12.93 2.16 16.06
N ALA A 224 13.93 2.38 15.19
CA ALA A 224 14.24 3.69 14.65
C ALA A 224 13.08 4.26 13.81
N LEU A 225 12.52 3.45 12.92
CA LEU A 225 11.32 3.83 12.14
C LEU A 225 10.12 4.14 13.04
N ALA A 226 9.86 3.31 14.04
CA ALA A 226 8.79 3.53 15.01
C ALA A 226 9.02 4.77 15.90
N THR A 227 10.27 5.21 16.08
CA THR A 227 10.61 6.46 16.78
C THR A 227 10.29 7.66 15.91
N LEU A 228 10.67 7.65 14.63
CA LEU A 228 10.31 8.72 13.69
C LEU A 228 8.80 8.92 13.62
N TRP A 229 8.04 7.82 13.56
CA TRP A 229 6.59 7.88 13.44
C TRP A 229 5.85 7.88 14.79
N ALA A 230 6.55 7.97 15.94
CA ALA A 230 5.92 8.05 17.24
C ALA A 230 5.13 9.38 17.41
N PRO A 231 3.97 9.38 18.06
CA PRO A 231 3.19 10.59 18.29
C PRO A 231 3.97 11.61 19.12
N LEU A 232 4.08 12.83 18.60
CA LEU A 232 4.73 13.97 19.25
C LEU A 232 3.78 14.67 20.24
N ASP A 233 2.54 14.86 19.81
CA ASP A 233 1.46 15.53 20.55
C ASP A 233 0.42 14.50 21.06
N ARG A 234 -0.74 14.96 21.56
CA ARG A 234 -1.84 14.05 21.97
C ARG A 234 -2.22 13.12 20.79
N PRO A 235 -2.69 11.87 21.04
CA PRO A 235 -3.01 10.90 19.97
C PRO A 235 -3.91 11.45 18.86
N THR A 236 -4.81 12.39 19.19
CA THR A 236 -5.75 13.02 18.25
C THR A 236 -5.12 14.03 17.30
N ALA A 237 -3.90 14.53 17.58
CA ALA A 237 -3.21 15.53 16.76
C ALA A 237 -2.47 14.92 15.55
N ALA A 238 -2.30 13.59 15.54
CA ALA A 238 -1.65 12.83 14.46
C ALA A 238 -0.28 13.39 14.01
N ARG A 239 0.46 14.12 14.85
CA ARG A 239 1.78 14.67 14.50
C ARG A 239 2.87 13.68 14.94
N PRO A 240 3.72 13.15 14.04
CA PRO A 240 4.82 12.27 14.40
C PRO A 240 6.06 13.06 14.82
N THR A 241 6.97 12.36 15.49
CA THR A 241 8.30 12.86 15.91
C THR A 241 9.14 13.31 14.71
N LEU A 242 8.93 12.71 13.53
CA LEU A 242 9.48 13.10 12.23
C LEU A 242 9.24 14.58 11.91
N ALA A 243 8.14 15.17 12.39
CA ALA A 243 7.87 16.60 12.19
C ALA A 243 8.93 17.53 12.82
N LEU A 244 9.70 17.04 13.79
CA LEU A 244 10.83 17.78 14.37
C LEU A 244 12.05 17.79 13.44
N TRP A 245 12.23 16.76 12.62
CA TRP A 245 13.30 16.70 11.61
C TRP A 245 12.97 17.59 10.41
N LEU A 246 11.70 17.63 9.98
CA LEU A 246 11.24 18.57 8.94
C LEU A 246 11.42 20.05 9.35
N ASN A 247 11.52 20.33 10.65
CA ASN A 247 11.73 21.66 11.20
C ASN A 247 10.68 22.73 10.80
N GLU A 248 9.46 22.29 10.44
CA GLU A 248 8.36 23.20 10.05
C GLU A 248 7.43 23.49 11.23
N SER A 249 7.32 24.77 11.60
CA SER A 249 6.40 25.24 12.63
C SER A 249 4.94 25.11 12.16
N GLY A 250 4.06 24.61 13.02
CA GLY A 250 2.64 24.44 12.67
C GLY A 250 2.32 23.29 11.72
N TRP A 251 3.32 22.48 11.32
CA TRP A 251 3.12 21.33 10.44
C TRP A 251 2.07 20.37 10.99
N ARG A 252 1.09 20.03 10.14
CA ARG A 252 0.06 19.02 10.42
C ARG A 252 0.27 17.83 9.49
N CYS A 253 0.21 16.64 10.06
CA CYS A 253 0.35 15.41 9.29
C CYS A 253 -0.74 15.31 8.21
N PRO A 254 -0.36 15.12 6.94
CA PRO A 254 -1.32 14.96 5.86
C PRO A 254 -2.25 13.78 6.14
N TYR A 255 -3.51 13.92 5.76
CA TYR A 255 -4.55 12.94 6.04
C TYR A 255 -4.14 11.51 5.61
N GLU A 256 -3.50 11.38 4.46
CA GLU A 256 -3.05 10.10 3.89
C GLU A 256 -2.04 9.34 4.75
N VAL A 257 -1.31 10.00 5.65
CA VAL A 257 -0.29 9.37 6.52
C VAL A 257 -0.61 9.45 8.01
N ARG A 258 -1.76 10.02 8.40
CA ARG A 258 -2.14 10.10 9.83
C ARG A 258 -2.26 8.73 10.50
N HIS A 259 -2.75 7.74 9.76
CA HIS A 259 -2.99 6.40 10.27
C HIS A 259 -1.70 5.65 10.67
N VAL A 260 -0.54 6.04 10.14
CA VAL A 260 0.73 5.39 10.47
C VAL A 260 1.39 5.97 11.72
N VAL A 261 0.86 7.06 12.28
CA VAL A 261 1.44 7.68 13.48
C VAL A 261 1.21 6.78 14.68
N GLY A 262 2.30 6.33 15.30
CA GLY A 262 2.31 5.30 16.34
C GLY A 262 2.36 3.86 15.82
N ALA A 263 2.38 3.64 14.50
CA ALA A 263 2.53 2.30 13.94
C ALA A 263 3.92 1.72 14.25
N LYS A 264 3.97 0.42 14.56
CA LYS A 264 5.24 -0.29 14.83
C LYS A 264 6.10 -0.47 13.58
N ALA A 265 5.48 -0.56 12.40
CA ALA A 265 6.16 -0.76 11.14
C ALA A 265 5.49 0.12 10.05
N PRO A 266 5.85 1.41 9.99
CA PRO A 266 5.13 2.38 9.16
C PRO A 266 5.45 2.27 7.67
N LEU A 267 6.65 1.81 7.29
CA LEU A 267 7.19 1.99 5.95
C LEU A 267 6.32 1.38 4.83
N GLY A 268 5.81 0.16 5.03
CA GLY A 268 4.94 -0.51 4.03
C GLY A 268 3.60 0.18 3.79
N GLN A 269 3.12 0.96 4.78
CA GLN A 269 1.83 1.64 4.75
C GLN A 269 1.92 3.06 4.17
N LEU A 270 3.13 3.62 4.09
CA LEU A 270 3.36 4.97 3.59
C LEU A 270 3.22 5.05 2.06
N PRO A 271 2.71 6.16 1.51
CA PRO A 271 2.92 6.54 0.13
C PRO A 271 4.42 6.68 -0.19
N VAL A 272 4.79 6.53 -1.46
CA VAL A 272 6.20 6.47 -1.89
C VAL A 272 6.98 7.71 -1.51
N GLY A 273 6.40 8.91 -1.68
CA GLY A 273 7.05 10.15 -1.26
C GLY A 273 7.36 10.18 0.25
N TRP A 274 6.46 9.64 1.08
CA TRP A 274 6.67 9.56 2.53
C TRP A 274 7.63 8.45 2.95
N ARG A 275 7.71 7.35 2.18
CA ARG A 275 8.78 6.36 2.35
C ARG A 275 10.14 7.00 2.13
N PHE A 276 10.29 7.70 1.01
CA PHE A 276 11.52 8.42 0.65
C PHE A 276 11.94 9.40 1.75
N VAL A 277 11.03 10.28 2.20
CA VAL A 277 11.31 11.21 3.32
C VAL A 277 11.68 10.48 4.61
N THR A 278 10.99 9.37 4.92
CA THR A 278 11.29 8.57 6.12
C THR A 278 12.69 7.97 6.05
N LEU A 279 13.12 7.48 4.89
CA LEU A 279 14.45 6.89 4.70
C LEU A 279 15.56 7.94 4.80
N LEU A 280 15.36 9.14 4.25
CA LEU A 280 16.29 10.26 4.45
C LEU A 280 16.42 10.63 5.92
N ALA A 281 15.29 10.82 6.60
CA ALA A 281 15.28 11.16 8.02
C ALA A 281 15.90 10.05 8.89
N LEU A 282 15.69 8.78 8.54
CA LEU A 282 16.31 7.64 9.21
C LEU A 282 17.83 7.74 9.14
N ASN A 283 18.39 7.94 7.94
CA ASN A 283 19.83 8.06 7.73
C ASN A 283 20.42 9.28 8.42
N ASP A 284 19.77 10.44 8.34
CA ASP A 284 20.26 11.70 8.93
C ASP A 284 20.27 11.65 10.46
N VAL A 285 19.25 11.02 11.05
CA VAL A 285 19.08 10.96 12.51
C VAL A 285 19.89 9.83 13.12
N PHE A 286 19.78 8.62 12.57
CA PHE A 286 20.32 7.40 13.18
C PHE A 286 21.59 6.88 12.50
N GLY A 287 21.96 7.40 11.32
CA GLY A 287 23.12 6.95 10.57
C GLY A 287 22.82 5.80 9.60
N ALA A 288 23.83 5.49 8.78
CA ALA A 288 23.82 4.44 7.76
C ALA A 288 23.84 3.01 8.36
N ASP A 289 24.41 2.87 9.56
CA ASP A 289 24.39 1.66 10.34
C ASP A 289 24.01 2.03 11.78
N PRO A 290 22.81 1.68 12.25
CA PRO A 290 22.42 1.94 13.62
C PRO A 290 23.17 1.03 14.62
N ASP A 291 23.90 -0.01 14.17
CA ASP A 291 24.66 -0.94 15.02
C ASP A 291 26.03 -0.40 15.47
N GLU A 292 26.67 0.48 14.69
CA GLU A 292 27.83 1.19 15.18
C GLU A 292 27.38 2.15 16.29
N VAL A 293 27.99 2.02 17.47
CA VAL A 293 27.90 2.98 18.59
C VAL A 293 28.61 4.28 18.16
N ARG A 294 28.12 4.91 17.10
CA ARG A 294 28.34 6.30 16.83
C ARG A 294 27.57 7.06 17.89
N THR A 295 28.18 8.12 18.40
CA THR A 295 27.54 9.12 19.25
C THR A 295 26.14 9.38 18.70
N ILE A 296 25.11 8.86 19.37
CA ILE A 296 23.71 9.04 18.98
C ILE A 296 23.58 10.54 18.75
N SER A 297 23.32 10.94 17.50
CA SER A 297 23.20 12.36 17.15
C SER A 297 22.32 13.03 18.20
N GLU A 298 22.66 14.24 18.67
CA GLU A 298 21.85 14.91 19.68
C GLU A 298 20.37 14.97 19.27
N ILE A 299 20.12 15.05 17.96
CA ILE A 299 18.80 14.94 17.34
C ILE A 299 18.18 13.58 17.64
N ALA A 300 18.84 12.45 17.35
CA ALA A 300 18.36 11.11 17.69
C ALA A 300 18.08 10.94 19.19
N GLY A 301 18.94 11.47 20.05
CA GLY A 301 18.72 11.46 21.51
C GLY A 301 17.48 12.26 21.91
N ARG A 302 17.28 13.46 21.34
CA ARG A 302 16.09 14.29 21.54
C ARG A 302 14.82 13.61 21.04
N LEU A 303 14.84 13.03 19.84
CA LEU A 303 13.69 12.33 19.25
C LEU A 303 13.32 11.08 20.05
N THR A 304 14.32 10.28 20.45
CA THR A 304 14.12 9.06 21.22
C THR A 304 13.54 9.36 22.61
N ARG A 305 14.10 10.35 23.33
CA ARG A 305 13.56 10.78 24.63
C ARG A 305 12.11 11.27 24.49
N ARG A 306 11.82 12.10 23.49
CA ARG A 306 10.45 12.62 23.26
C ARG A 306 9.46 11.50 22.92
N ALA A 307 9.85 10.54 22.07
CA ALA A 307 9.04 9.38 21.73
C ALA A 307 8.79 8.48 22.97
N ALA A 308 9.83 8.22 23.77
CA ALA A 308 9.74 7.39 24.97
C ALA A 308 8.83 8.00 26.06
N SER A 309 8.98 9.30 26.35
CA SER A 309 8.13 10.00 27.33
C SER A 309 6.64 9.96 26.96
N ARG A 310 6.31 9.86 25.68
CA ARG A 310 4.92 9.76 25.20
C ARG A 310 4.39 8.33 25.22
N ARG A 311 5.22 7.33 24.93
CA ARG A 311 4.85 5.91 25.10
C ARG A 311 4.50 5.59 26.55
N ILE A 312 5.25 6.15 27.52
CA ILE A 312 4.97 6.00 28.96
C ILE A 312 3.64 6.64 29.36
N ARG A 313 3.32 7.82 28.80
CA ARG A 313 2.01 8.49 29.02
C ARG A 313 0.82 7.80 28.34
N SER A 314 1.05 6.91 27.38
CA SER A 314 0.01 6.11 26.73
C SER A 314 -0.26 4.76 27.41
N VAL A 315 0.44 4.43 28.51
CA VAL A 315 0.13 3.25 29.32
C VAL A 315 -1.11 3.54 30.17
N LEU A 316 -2.23 2.94 29.75
CA LEU A 316 -3.58 2.85 30.35
C LEU A 316 -4.39 4.15 30.59
N PRO A 317 -5.57 4.30 29.98
CA PRO A 317 -6.76 4.68 30.75
C PRO A 317 -7.24 3.47 31.59
N PRO A 318 -7.92 3.68 32.73
CA PRO A 318 -8.58 2.58 33.44
C PRO A 318 -9.54 1.84 32.50
N PRO A 319 -9.81 0.54 32.71
CA PRO A 319 -10.75 -0.20 31.89
C PRO A 319 -12.08 0.54 31.93
N ARG A 320 -12.46 1.13 30.78
CA ARG A 320 -13.83 1.61 30.61
C ARG A 320 -14.73 0.38 30.70
N PRO A 321 -15.87 0.45 31.43
CA PRO A 321 -16.85 -0.61 31.35
C PRO A 321 -17.15 -0.86 29.88
N ILE A 322 -17.18 -2.14 29.50
CA ILE A 322 -17.53 -2.60 28.17
C ILE A 322 -18.92 -2.03 27.87
N VAL A 323 -18.95 -0.91 27.16
CA VAL A 323 -20.14 -0.50 26.43
C VAL A 323 -20.17 -1.50 25.29
N THR A 324 -21.10 -2.45 25.39
CA THR A 324 -21.50 -3.28 24.27
C THR A 324 -21.65 -2.39 23.05
N ASP A 325 -20.84 -2.62 22.01
CA ASP A 325 -21.04 -1.99 20.72
C ASP A 325 -22.52 -2.20 20.36
N PRO A 326 -23.29 -1.12 20.10
CA PRO A 326 -24.65 -1.29 19.65
C PRO A 326 -24.60 -2.13 18.38
N LEU A 327 -25.38 -3.23 18.37
CA LEU A 327 -25.50 -4.11 17.21
C LEU A 327 -25.61 -3.28 15.94
N PRO A 328 -24.99 -3.71 14.83
CA PRO A 328 -25.12 -3.03 13.55
C PRO A 328 -26.61 -2.85 13.23
N ARG A 329 -27.01 -1.61 12.97
CA ARG A 329 -28.40 -1.24 12.61
C ARG A 329 -28.92 -2.17 11.51
N SER A 330 -30.16 -2.60 11.65
CA SER A 330 -30.79 -3.46 10.64
C SER A 330 -30.93 -2.71 9.31
N SER A 331 -30.95 -3.44 8.17
CA SER A 331 -31.15 -2.83 6.86
C SER A 331 -32.45 -2.01 6.78
N ALA A 332 -33.51 -2.44 7.47
CA ALA A 332 -34.78 -1.73 7.57
C ALA A 332 -34.69 -0.39 8.32
N GLU A 333 -33.76 -0.25 9.28
CA GLU A 333 -33.48 1.02 9.95
C GLU A 333 -32.71 1.98 9.05
N TYR A 334 -31.75 1.46 8.27
CA TYR A 334 -31.05 2.28 7.27
C TYR A 334 -32.00 2.79 6.19
N GLU A 335 -32.92 1.96 5.74
CA GLU A 335 -33.92 2.34 4.73
C GLU A 335 -34.87 3.42 5.27
N ARG A 336 -35.37 3.28 6.50
CA ARG A 336 -36.16 4.34 7.16
C ARG A 336 -35.38 5.64 7.31
N LEU A 337 -34.11 5.57 7.71
CA LEU A 337 -33.25 6.75 7.86
C LEU A 337 -32.99 7.44 6.52
N ALA A 338 -32.73 6.67 5.47
CA ALA A 338 -32.53 7.18 4.12
C ALA A 338 -33.79 7.92 3.63
N ASN A 339 -34.97 7.31 3.82
CA ASN A 339 -36.24 7.94 3.44
C ASN A 339 -36.52 9.23 4.23
N GLN A 340 -36.18 9.27 5.52
CA GLN A 340 -36.30 10.49 6.33
C GLN A 340 -35.36 11.61 5.86
N ILE A 341 -34.10 11.29 5.52
CA ILE A 341 -33.14 12.27 5.02
C ILE A 341 -33.58 12.82 3.65
N LEU A 342 -34.11 11.96 2.78
CA LEU A 342 -34.58 12.37 1.45
C LEU A 342 -35.84 13.23 1.51
N ALA A 343 -36.69 13.03 2.52
CA ALA A 343 -37.89 13.82 2.77
C ALA A 343 -37.62 15.13 3.53
N ASP A 344 -36.39 15.36 4.03
CA ASP A 344 -36.04 16.56 4.78
C ASP A 344 -36.11 17.82 3.89
N PRO A 345 -36.83 18.89 4.31
CA PRO A 345 -36.92 20.13 3.54
C PRO A 345 -35.55 20.73 3.19
N GLY A 346 -34.56 20.59 4.09
CA GLY A 346 -33.18 21.02 3.86
C GLY A 346 -32.46 20.21 2.78
N TRP A 347 -32.85 18.94 2.56
CA TRP A 347 -32.34 18.13 1.45
C TRP A 347 -32.90 18.60 0.10
N ILE A 348 -34.19 18.98 0.08
CA ILE A 348 -34.90 19.51 -1.09
C ILE A 348 -34.34 20.91 -1.44
N ASP A 349 -34.20 21.79 -0.46
CA ASP A 349 -33.65 23.14 -0.64
C ASP A 349 -32.19 23.12 -1.10
N ALA A 350 -31.40 22.15 -0.64
CA ALA A 350 -30.02 21.98 -1.07
C ALA A 350 -29.88 21.72 -2.58
N GLN A 351 -30.92 21.21 -3.26
CA GLN A 351 -30.88 20.97 -4.71
C GLN A 351 -30.69 22.26 -5.51
N ARG A 352 -31.20 23.40 -5.00
CA ARG A 352 -31.10 24.71 -5.65
C ARG A 352 -29.74 25.38 -5.45
N LEU A 353 -28.86 24.80 -4.61
CA LEU A 353 -27.54 25.35 -4.30
C LEU A 353 -26.47 24.90 -5.32
N PRO A 354 -25.40 25.70 -5.53
CA PRO A 354 -24.21 25.27 -6.25
C PRO A 354 -23.55 24.04 -5.62
N ARG A 355 -22.97 23.16 -6.45
CA ARG A 355 -22.46 21.82 -6.08
C ARG A 355 -21.74 21.75 -4.73
N ARG A 356 -20.74 22.61 -4.49
CA ARG A 356 -19.97 22.62 -3.22
C ARG A 356 -20.81 22.94 -1.98
N LYS A 357 -21.82 23.82 -2.09
CA LYS A 357 -22.70 24.19 -0.97
C LYS A 357 -23.77 23.11 -0.74
N ARG A 358 -24.28 22.50 -1.82
CA ARG A 358 -25.19 21.35 -1.79
C ARG A 358 -24.56 20.15 -1.06
N ASP A 359 -23.34 19.79 -1.42
CA ASP A 359 -22.65 18.63 -0.82
C ASP A 359 -22.42 18.82 0.68
N ARG A 360 -22.04 20.03 1.11
CA ARG A 360 -21.89 20.36 2.54
C ARG A 360 -23.21 20.35 3.31
N ALA A 361 -24.29 20.85 2.72
CA ALA A 361 -25.61 20.86 3.36
C ALA A 361 -26.11 19.41 3.55
N ARG A 362 -25.95 18.57 2.53
CA ARG A 362 -26.33 17.15 2.58
C ARG A 362 -25.50 16.35 3.58
N ALA A 363 -24.18 16.55 3.64
CA ALA A 363 -23.31 15.90 4.61
C ALA A 363 -23.74 16.22 6.06
N ARG A 364 -24.10 17.47 6.35
CA ARG A 364 -24.58 17.86 7.68
C ARG A 364 -25.89 17.19 8.08
N LEU A 365 -26.81 17.00 7.12
CA LEU A 365 -28.08 16.29 7.38
C LEU A 365 -27.84 14.80 7.66
N ILE A 366 -26.94 14.17 6.90
CA ILE A 366 -26.52 12.79 7.12
C ILE A 366 -25.87 12.62 8.50
N ASP A 367 -24.91 13.48 8.85
CA ASP A 367 -24.23 13.44 10.15
C ASP A 367 -25.20 13.66 11.32
N ALA A 368 -26.16 14.59 11.18
CA ALA A 368 -27.18 14.84 12.19
C ALA A 368 -28.14 13.65 12.38
N ALA A 369 -28.56 13.02 11.28
CA ALA A 369 -29.43 11.86 11.30
C ALA A 369 -28.74 10.63 11.94
N LEU A 370 -27.46 10.43 11.67
CA LEU A 370 -26.66 9.37 12.26
C LEU A 370 -26.39 9.59 13.76
N SER A 371 -26.30 10.85 14.19
CA SER A 371 -25.98 11.26 15.57
C SER A 371 -27.20 11.29 16.51
N ARG A 372 -28.41 11.61 16.02
CA ARG A 372 -29.60 11.76 16.86
C ARG A 372 -30.11 10.47 17.52
N ASN A 373 -29.79 9.30 16.97
CA ASN A 373 -30.29 8.00 17.46
C ASN A 373 -29.28 7.24 18.36
N VAL A 374 -28.28 7.92 18.94
CA VAL A 374 -27.30 7.32 19.88
C VAL A 374 -27.68 7.56 21.36
N ARG A 375 -28.92 7.99 21.66
CA ARG A 375 -29.43 8.06 23.05
C ARG A 375 -30.45 6.95 23.31
N PRO A 376 -30.17 5.96 24.17
CA PRO A 376 -31.22 5.22 24.86
C PRO A 376 -31.63 5.97 26.15
N ALA A 377 -32.88 5.69 26.54
CA ALA A 377 -33.67 6.31 27.58
C ALA A 377 -32.99 6.43 28.96
N ALA A 378 -33.18 7.60 29.58
CA ALA A 378 -33.15 7.77 31.04
C ALA A 378 -34.38 8.62 31.42
N GLY A 379 -35.21 8.08 32.33
CA GLY A 379 -36.48 8.65 32.81
C GLY A 379 -37.68 8.18 31.96
N SER A 380 -38.69 7.49 32.50
CA SER A 380 -39.23 7.45 33.86
C SER A 380 -39.79 6.07 34.20
#